data_AF-A0A2Z6D3T7-F1
#
_entry.id   AF-A0A2Z6D3T7-F1
#
_cell.length_a   1.000
_cell.length_b   1.000
_cell.length_c   1.000
_cell.angle_alpha   90.00
_cell.angle_beta   90.00
_cell.angle_gamma   90.00
#
_symmetry.space_group_name_H-M   'P 1'
#
loop_
_entity.id
_entity.type
_entity.pdbx_description
1 polymer ?
#
loop_
_entity_poly.entity_id
_entity_poly.type
_entity_poly.pdbx_seq_one_letter_code
_entity_poly.pdbx_strand_id
1 'polypeptide(L)'
;MKILNFLKPKPAQPTIESYGQTGSGLELVQIQPIMEWLFASLLNAGYYGKSHIIWHNSDQLEPSLEQILKKAMHRGEPVFLYRCGTRVSPLPEAYYWRMMGEYPSMRMYQLEVRDGE
;
A
#
# COMPACT_ATOMS: atom_id res chain seq x y z
N MET A 1 12.80 -39.18 5.62
CA MET A 1 12.53 -38.09 4.65
C MET A 1 11.05 -38.04 4.33
N LYS A 2 10.38 -36.92 4.62
CA LYS A 2 9.30 -36.30 3.81
C LYS A 2 8.81 -35.08 4.60
N ILE A 3 9.39 -33.93 4.29
CA ILE A 3 8.97 -32.63 4.81
C ILE A 3 7.75 -32.25 3.96
N LEU A 4 6.54 -32.47 4.48
CA LEU A 4 5.32 -31.95 3.88
C LEU A 4 5.29 -30.44 4.18
N ASN A 5 5.90 -29.67 3.28
CA ASN A 5 5.67 -28.24 3.23
C ASN A 5 4.20 -28.03 2.89
N PHE A 6 3.40 -27.69 3.90
CA PHE A 6 2.07 -27.11 3.77
C PHE A 6 2.21 -25.75 3.08
N LEU A 7 2.44 -25.76 1.76
CA LEU A 7 2.30 -24.59 0.93
C LEU A 7 0.82 -24.23 0.95
N LYS A 8 0.47 -23.23 1.75
CA LYS A 8 -0.84 -22.57 1.63
C LYS A 8 -1.03 -22.26 0.14
N PRO A 9 -2.19 -22.58 -0.45
CA PRO A 9 -2.43 -22.24 -1.85
C PRO A 9 -2.19 -20.75 -2.03
N LYS A 10 -1.41 -20.40 -3.07
CA LYS A 10 -1.21 -19.00 -3.44
C LYS A 10 -2.61 -18.42 -3.70
N PRO A 11 -2.95 -17.25 -3.12
CA PRO A 11 -4.26 -16.67 -3.33
C PRO A 11 -4.52 -16.51 -4.84
N ALA A 12 -5.75 -16.77 -5.27
CA ALA A 12 -6.13 -16.61 -6.68
C ALA A 12 -6.24 -15.13 -7.09
N GLN A 13 -6.33 -14.23 -6.11
CA GLN A 13 -6.53 -12.79 -6.28
C GLN A 13 -5.78 -12.03 -5.19
N PRO A 14 -5.28 -10.81 -5.48
CA PRO A 14 -4.66 -9.97 -4.47
C PRO A 14 -5.67 -9.59 -3.39
N THR A 15 -5.17 -9.40 -2.17
CA THR A 15 -5.96 -8.79 -1.09
C THR A 15 -5.37 -7.43 -0.72
N ILE A 16 -6.23 -6.46 -0.43
CA ILE A 16 -5.83 -5.10 -0.08
C ILE A 16 -6.40 -4.78 1.30
N GLU A 17 -5.54 -4.64 2.31
CA GLU A 17 -5.93 -4.09 3.60
C GLU A 17 -5.93 -2.56 3.55
N SER A 18 -6.99 -1.95 4.08
CA SER A 18 -7.25 -0.50 3.98
C SER A 18 -7.15 0.16 5.36
N TYR A 19 -6.43 1.27 5.47
CA TYR A 19 -6.23 2.01 6.72
C TYR A 19 -6.48 3.50 6.55
N GLY A 20 -7.07 4.15 7.56
CA GLY A 20 -7.29 5.61 7.56
C GLY A 20 -8.49 6.08 6.73
N GLN A 21 -9.31 5.16 6.21
CA GLN A 21 -10.43 5.50 5.32
C GLN A 21 -11.42 6.48 5.96
N THR A 22 -11.81 6.26 7.22
CA THR A 22 -12.74 7.14 7.96
C THR A 22 -12.18 8.55 8.18
N GLY A 23 -10.86 8.71 8.31
CA GLY A 23 -10.19 10.01 8.50
C GLY A 23 -9.73 10.68 7.20
N SER A 24 -10.00 10.05 6.06
CA SER A 24 -9.50 10.51 4.75
C SER A 24 -10.25 11.72 4.20
N GLY A 25 -11.50 11.94 4.63
CA GLY A 25 -12.41 12.92 4.04
C GLY A 25 -12.94 12.53 2.66
N LEU A 26 -12.69 11.30 2.20
CA LEU A 26 -13.22 10.77 0.95
C LEU A 26 -14.52 10.01 1.18
N GLU A 27 -15.47 10.19 0.27
CA GLU A 27 -16.70 9.42 0.22
C GLU A 27 -16.47 8.05 -0.43
N LEU A 28 -17.33 7.07 -0.13
CA LEU A 28 -17.23 5.71 -0.69
C LEU A 28 -17.20 5.71 -2.23
N VAL A 29 -17.97 6.61 -2.86
CA VAL A 29 -18.01 6.78 -4.33
C VAL A 29 -16.68 7.23 -4.92
N GLN A 30 -15.83 7.91 -4.12
CA GLN A 30 -14.49 8.31 -4.53
C GLN A 30 -13.47 7.19 -4.28
N ILE A 31 -13.67 6.41 -3.21
CA ILE A 31 -12.77 5.32 -2.81
C ILE A 31 -12.85 4.13 -3.78
N GLN A 32 -14.06 3.77 -4.22
CA GLN A 32 -14.28 2.62 -5.09
C GLN A 32 -13.40 2.62 -6.36
N PRO A 33 -13.39 3.66 -7.21
CA PRO A 33 -12.58 3.67 -8.43
C PRO A 33 -11.06 3.62 -8.14
N ILE A 34 -10.63 4.17 -7.00
CA ILE A 34 -9.22 4.09 -6.57
C ILE A 34 -8.86 2.63 -6.23
N MET A 35 -9.73 1.94 -5.50
CA MET A 35 -9.52 0.53 -5.13
C MET A 35 -9.57 -0.40 -6.34
N GLU A 36 -10.51 -0.16 -7.27
CA GLU A 36 -10.61 -0.92 -8.53
C GLU A 36 -9.34 -0.78 -9.37
N TRP A 37 -8.84 0.46 -9.52
CA TRP A 37 -7.60 0.71 -10.23
C TRP A 37 -6.40 0.03 -9.56
N LEU A 38 -6.29 0.11 -8.23
CA LEU A 38 -5.17 -0.50 -7.51
C LEU A 38 -5.22 -2.03 -7.63
N PHE A 39 -6.40 -2.63 -7.51
CA PHE A 39 -6.60 -4.06 -7.68
C PHE A 39 -6.22 -4.53 -9.09
N ALA A 40 -6.66 -3.82 -10.13
CA ALA A 40 -6.28 -4.11 -11.51
C ALA A 40 -4.77 -3.96 -11.74
N SER A 41 -4.15 -2.94 -11.13
CA SER A 41 -2.70 -2.71 -11.22
C SER A 41 -1.90 -3.85 -10.60
N LEU A 42 -2.32 -4.36 -9.44
CA LEU A 42 -1.70 -5.52 -8.80
C LEU A 42 -1.81 -6.78 -9.67
N LEU A 43 -2.99 -7.04 -10.24
CA LEU A 43 -3.19 -8.17 -11.16
C LEU A 43 -2.31 -8.05 -12.41
N ASN A 44 -2.24 -6.86 -13.01
CA ASN A 44 -1.42 -6.61 -14.19
C ASN A 44 0.09 -6.79 -13.90
N ALA A 45 0.52 -6.48 -12.68
CA ALA A 45 1.87 -6.75 -12.20
C ALA A 45 2.12 -8.23 -11.80
N GLY A 46 1.12 -9.11 -11.93
CA GLY A 46 1.22 -10.51 -11.54
C GLY A 46 1.29 -10.72 -10.02
N TYR A 47 0.84 -9.75 -9.23
CA TYR A 47 0.81 -9.81 -7.78
C TYR A 47 -0.52 -10.38 -7.27
N TYR A 48 -0.42 -11.46 -6.48
CA TYR A 48 -1.57 -12.17 -5.91
C TYR A 48 -1.49 -12.28 -4.38
N GLY A 49 -0.55 -11.59 -3.76
CA GLY A 49 -0.35 -11.62 -2.32
C GLY A 49 -1.21 -10.61 -1.58
N LYS A 50 -0.79 -10.31 -0.36
CA LYS A 50 -1.39 -9.30 0.50
C LYS A 50 -0.70 -7.95 0.29
N SER A 51 -1.50 -6.91 0.10
CA SER A 51 -1.04 -5.53 -0.03
C SER A 51 -1.80 -4.61 0.93
N HIS A 52 -1.33 -3.37 1.02
CA HIS A 52 -1.82 -2.39 1.97
C HIS A 52 -2.08 -1.06 1.27
N ILE A 53 -3.20 -0.40 1.56
CA ILE A 53 -3.46 0.99 1.15
C ILE A 53 -3.72 1.86 2.37
N ILE A 54 -3.11 3.03 2.37
CA ILE A 54 -3.22 4.03 3.41
C ILE A 54 -3.91 5.25 2.82
N TRP A 55 -5.03 5.66 3.42
CA TRP A 55 -5.69 6.92 3.11
C TRP A 55 -5.21 7.97 4.09
N HIS A 56 -4.39 8.91 3.61
CA HIS A 56 -3.74 9.85 4.52
C HIS A 56 -4.07 11.31 4.22
N ASN A 57 -4.54 12.01 5.24
CA ASN A 57 -4.90 13.42 5.19
C ASN A 57 -4.14 14.28 6.23
N SER A 58 -3.11 13.73 6.87
CA SER A 58 -2.32 14.42 7.91
C SER A 58 -0.89 14.70 7.43
N ASP A 59 -0.19 15.54 8.16
CA ASP A 59 1.24 15.79 7.96
C ASP A 59 2.11 14.79 8.74
N GLN A 60 1.50 13.96 9.62
CA GLN A 60 2.19 12.99 10.47
C GLN A 60 1.60 11.59 10.33
N LEU A 61 2.47 10.59 10.25
CA LEU A 61 2.09 9.20 10.21
C LEU A 61 1.73 8.73 11.64
N GLU A 62 0.55 8.14 11.82
CA GLU A 62 0.15 7.59 13.12
C GLU A 62 1.12 6.48 13.57
N PRO A 63 1.50 6.40 14.86
CA PRO A 63 2.45 5.39 15.35
C PRO A 63 2.04 3.94 15.06
N SER A 64 0.72 3.67 15.08
CA SER A 64 0.17 2.36 14.73
C SER A 64 0.41 2.00 13.26
N LEU A 65 0.41 2.99 12.38
CA LEU A 65 0.65 2.82 10.97
C LEU A 65 2.14 2.54 10.69
N GLU A 66 3.06 3.17 11.43
CA GLU A 66 4.48 2.89 11.31
C GLU A 66 4.82 1.42 11.59
N GLN A 67 4.16 0.81 12.58
CA GLN A 67 4.33 -0.61 12.89
C GLN A 67 3.81 -1.51 11.75
N ILE A 68 2.69 -1.14 11.13
CA ILE A 68 2.13 -1.84 9.97
C ILE A 68 3.11 -1.76 8.79
N LEU A 69 3.65 -0.57 8.52
CA LEU A 69 4.64 -0.37 7.46
C LEU A 69 5.86 -1.28 7.65
N LYS A 70 6.47 -1.26 8.84
CA LYS A 70 7.64 -2.10 9.15
C LYS A 70 7.35 -3.58 8.93
N LYS A 71 6.17 -4.04 9.37
CA LYS A 71 5.75 -5.45 9.23
C LYS A 71 5.51 -5.83 7.77
N ALA A 72 4.82 -4.98 7.00
CA ALA A 72 4.55 -5.21 5.59
C ALA A 72 5.85 -5.25 4.78
N MET A 73 6.75 -4.27 5.01
CA MET A 73 8.06 -4.23 4.36
C MET A 73 8.91 -5.45 4.67
N HIS A 74 8.95 -5.89 5.94
CA HIS A 74 9.67 -7.11 6.32
C HIS A 74 9.14 -8.38 5.62
N ARG A 75 7.87 -8.37 5.19
CA ARG A 75 7.22 -9.46 4.47
C ARG A 75 7.26 -9.32 2.95
N GLY A 76 7.80 -8.21 2.43
CA GLY A 76 7.71 -7.88 1.01
C GLY A 76 6.27 -7.65 0.53
N GLU A 77 5.37 -7.26 1.44
CA GLU A 77 3.98 -6.91 1.12
C GLU A 77 3.95 -5.47 0.58
N PRO A 78 3.46 -5.22 -0.65
CA PRO A 78 3.40 -3.88 -1.22
C PRO A 78 2.54 -2.96 -0.37
N VAL A 79 3.04 -1.73 -0.14
CA VAL A 79 2.32 -0.69 0.58
C VAL A 79 2.09 0.50 -0.35
N PHE A 80 0.86 0.96 -0.38
CA PHE A 80 0.42 2.10 -1.16
C PHE A 80 -0.11 3.21 -0.26
N LEU A 81 0.07 4.44 -0.71
CA LEU A 81 -0.45 5.65 -0.08
C LEU A 81 -1.32 6.40 -1.08
N TYR A 82 -2.57 6.64 -0.71
CA TYR A 82 -3.42 7.62 -1.37
C TYR A 82 -3.40 8.93 -0.59
N ARG A 83 -2.80 9.96 -1.18
CA ARG A 83 -2.69 11.30 -0.59
C ARG A 83 -4.02 12.04 -0.70
N CYS A 84 -4.69 12.20 0.44
CA CYS A 84 -5.94 12.96 0.55
C CYS A 84 -5.66 14.47 0.77
N GLY A 85 -4.59 14.79 1.50
CA GLY A 85 -4.14 16.15 1.80
C GLY A 85 -3.15 16.75 0.80
N THR A 86 -2.53 17.87 1.20
CA THR A 86 -1.56 18.61 0.37
C THR A 86 -0.14 18.07 0.47
N ARG A 87 0.23 17.48 1.62
CA ARG A 87 1.57 16.95 1.89
C ARG A 87 1.55 15.42 1.98
N VAL A 88 2.71 14.84 1.71
CA VAL A 88 3.00 13.42 1.93
C VAL A 88 3.68 13.30 3.29
N SER A 89 3.26 12.35 4.12
CA SER A 89 3.86 12.16 5.44
C SER A 89 5.35 11.81 5.33
N PRO A 90 6.19 12.31 6.24
CA PRO A 90 7.58 11.90 6.31
C PRO A 90 7.66 10.40 6.64
N LEU A 91 8.62 9.72 6.00
CA LEU A 91 8.95 8.32 6.26
C LEU A 91 10.28 8.22 7.03
N PRO A 92 10.55 7.08 7.70
CA PRO A 92 11.90 6.77 8.17
C PRO A 92 12.91 6.82 7.01
N GLU A 93 14.16 7.16 7.30
CA GLU A 93 15.20 7.47 6.30
C GLU A 93 15.42 6.38 5.25
N ALA A 94 15.24 5.11 5.62
CA ALA A 94 15.41 3.96 4.72
C ALA A 94 14.32 3.81 3.63
N TYR A 95 13.25 4.61 3.68
CA TYR A 95 12.12 4.46 2.76
C TYR A 95 11.78 5.77 2.05
N TYR A 96 11.09 5.65 0.92
CA TYR A 96 10.51 6.78 0.20
C TYR A 96 9.21 6.40 -0.50
N TRP A 97 8.40 7.41 -0.79
CA TRP A 97 7.16 7.25 -1.57
C TRP A 97 7.48 7.51 -3.05
N ARG A 98 7.46 6.46 -3.87
CA ARG A 98 7.52 6.60 -5.34
C ARG A 98 6.12 6.91 -5.86
N MET A 99 5.96 7.99 -6.60
CA MET A 99 4.69 8.30 -7.26
C MET A 99 4.37 7.26 -8.33
N MET A 100 3.14 6.76 -8.34
CA MET A 100 2.61 5.92 -9.43
C MET A 100 2.05 6.83 -10.53
N GLY A 101 2.88 7.16 -11.52
CA GLY A 101 2.52 8.06 -12.62
C GLY A 101 1.39 7.52 -13.51
N GLU A 102 1.08 6.23 -13.42
CA GLU A 102 -0.01 5.57 -14.10
C GLU A 102 -1.38 5.92 -13.49
N TYR A 103 -1.42 6.45 -12.26
CA TYR A 103 -2.67 6.86 -11.63
C TYR A 103 -3.06 8.31 -12.03
N PRO A 104 -4.28 8.55 -12.57
CA PRO A 104 -4.63 9.83 -13.19
C PRO A 104 -4.50 11.08 -12.30
N SER A 105 -4.70 10.94 -10.98
CA SER A 105 -4.66 12.11 -10.08
C SER A 105 -3.28 12.42 -9.51
N MET A 106 -2.25 11.60 -9.80
CA MET A 106 -0.91 11.71 -9.21
C MET A 106 -0.90 11.72 -7.67
N ARG A 107 -1.92 11.13 -7.04
CA ARG A 107 -2.06 11.00 -5.58
C ARG A 107 -1.76 9.61 -5.06
N MET A 108 -1.48 8.66 -5.94
CA MET A 108 -1.12 7.30 -5.58
C MET A 108 0.40 7.16 -5.53
N TYR A 109 0.89 6.61 -4.42
CA TYR A 109 2.30 6.35 -4.20
C TYR A 109 2.50 4.92 -3.75
N GLN A 110 3.66 4.35 -4.07
CA GLN A 110 4.11 3.06 -3.56
C GLN A 110 5.30 3.28 -2.64
N LEU A 111 5.33 2.57 -1.52
CA LEU A 111 6.45 2.58 -0.59
C LEU A 111 7.59 1.77 -1.19
N GLU A 112 8.77 2.35 -1.24
CA GLU A 112 9.99 1.70 -1.70
C GLU A 112 11.13 1.91 -0.71
N VAL A 113 12.06 0.96 -0.70
CA VAL A 113 13.31 1.07 0.04
C VAL A 113 14.19 2.04 -0.75
N ARG A 114 14.81 3.01 -0.08
CA ARG A 114 15.87 3.78 -0.74
C ARG A 114 17.00 2.81 -1.03
N ASP A 115 17.38 2.67 -2.29
CA ASP A 115 18.62 1.98 -2.62
C ASP A 115 19.75 2.69 -1.86
N GLY A 116 20.32 1.98 -0.89
CA GLY A 116 21.55 2.43 -0.24
C GLY A 116 22.66 2.34 -1.27
N GLU A 117 23.40 3.43 -1.46
CA GLU A 117 24.77 3.34 -1.98
C GLU A 117 25.62 2.43 -1.07
#